data_AF-A0A9P4PB99-F1
#
_entry.id   AF-A0A9P4PB99-F1
#
_cell.length_a   1.000
_cell.length_b   1.000
_cell.length_c   1.000
_cell.angle_alpha   90.00
_cell.angle_beta   90.00
_cell.angle_gamma   90.00
#
_symmetry.space_group_name_H-M   'P 1'
#
loop_
_entity.id
_entity.type
_entity.pdbx_description
1 polymer ?
#
loop_
_entity_poly.entity_id
_entity_poly.type
_entity_poly.pdbx_seq_one_letter_code
_entity_poly.pdbx_strand_id
1 'polypeptide(L)'
;MVYRGRPSTGCKTCRQRKIKCDERPGGCVKCADKGHQCPGYERIIDRLFQDESAAVEQKARKSKAKALIARDEREQAEKARRAVVRISDAIGAPLLCPLIDRGIAFFMKNYAAGVDLPPISSAAYNRHLSTFGFHPIVATAMAALGLAGTANLLMDHGLKHEATRWYLDALNMTNKALVNPSDAKSDHTLLATMLLSLFESTHNEFSFQGWMQHVQGSASLVRMRGMAQFQTPAGRRMYMQTIGLLATKCVGMGIALPRFVHEMNKEVKKWEDGHDPGNRFFHLHIKVIDFRADILNHKLTDLREIVDRASELDEEAMKMFDAVDSSWDYVVETCDEGTPGVFGAEYHIYPHLAAAQTWNWLRYIRIYIHDILRNALIAGFSSTPPVFFRTPATPNEQLPIVRVSGGYSSLWALFIAGSTPIASSEAHAFVLNSLERVACEFGINQARVFASALRTKIELERTGISKMAEEEMLHGWDAGWYEGLGDKQKVTLRNAALKGGEWGIAPVYMPRVGPHVDD
;
A
#
# COMPACT_ATOMS: atom_id res chain seq x y z
N MET A 1 30.59 -29.50 -35.88
CA MET A 1 31.80 -30.31 -36.14
C MET A 1 32.96 -29.69 -35.39
N VAL A 2 33.60 -30.43 -34.48
CA VAL A 2 34.81 -29.98 -33.78
C VAL A 2 35.99 -30.18 -34.73
N TYR A 3 36.69 -29.10 -35.11
CA TYR A 3 37.83 -29.19 -36.02
C TYR A 3 38.97 -30.00 -35.36
N ARG A 4 39.26 -31.21 -35.87
CA ARG A 4 40.25 -32.13 -35.28
C ARG A 4 41.71 -31.89 -35.73
N GLY A 5 42.00 -30.71 -36.28
CA GLY A 5 43.34 -30.37 -36.79
C GLY A 5 43.70 -31.09 -38.08
N ARG A 6 44.81 -30.69 -38.71
CA ARG A 6 45.28 -31.28 -39.97
C ARG A 6 45.82 -32.70 -39.72
N PRO A 7 45.32 -33.74 -40.42
CA PRO A 7 45.82 -35.10 -40.25
C PRO A 7 47.33 -35.20 -40.55
N SER A 8 48.08 -35.95 -39.74
CA SER A 8 49.53 -36.17 -39.94
C SER A 8 49.81 -36.83 -41.30
N THR A 9 50.81 -36.33 -42.03
CA THR A 9 51.22 -36.77 -43.37
C THR A 9 52.13 -38.00 -43.38
N GLY A 10 52.62 -38.45 -42.22
CA GLY A 10 53.52 -39.60 -42.10
C GLY A 10 52.91 -40.93 -42.56
N CYS A 11 53.78 -41.91 -42.86
CA CYS A 11 53.33 -43.24 -43.27
C CYS A 11 52.47 -43.92 -42.18
N LYS A 12 51.61 -44.86 -42.59
CA LYS A 12 50.64 -45.51 -41.67
C LYS A 12 51.34 -46.13 -40.45
N THR A 13 52.48 -46.80 -40.66
CA THR A 13 53.25 -47.44 -39.59
C THR A 13 53.80 -46.44 -38.58
N CYS A 14 54.38 -45.32 -39.03
CA CYS A 14 54.86 -44.28 -38.12
C CYS A 14 53.71 -43.60 -37.35
N ARG A 15 52.55 -43.39 -37.99
CA ARG A 15 51.37 -42.80 -37.33
C ARG A 15 50.80 -43.70 -36.24
N GLN A 16 50.64 -45.00 -36.52
CA GLN A 16 50.17 -45.97 -35.53
C GLN A 16 51.13 -46.07 -34.34
N ARG A 17 52.45 -46.00 -34.62
CA ARG A 17 53.49 -45.95 -33.60
C ARG A 17 53.65 -44.58 -32.92
N LYS A 18 52.90 -43.57 -33.35
CA LYS A 18 52.96 -42.17 -32.86
C LYS A 18 54.37 -41.57 -32.88
N ILE A 19 55.15 -41.86 -33.93
CA ILE A 19 56.51 -41.29 -34.12
C ILE A 19 56.55 -40.38 -35.36
N LYS A 20 57.39 -39.34 -35.32
CA LYS A 20 57.57 -38.41 -36.44
C LYS A 20 58.19 -39.13 -37.64
N CYS A 21 57.50 -39.14 -38.78
CA CYS A 21 57.98 -39.71 -40.03
C CYS A 21 58.83 -38.68 -40.79
N ASP A 22 59.87 -39.15 -41.49
CA ASP A 22 60.76 -38.33 -42.33
C ASP A 22 60.25 -38.13 -43.77
N GLU A 23 59.15 -38.79 -44.14
CA GLU A 23 58.37 -38.53 -45.37
C GLU A 23 59.14 -38.65 -46.70
N ARG A 24 60.28 -39.36 -46.72
CA ARG A 24 61.10 -39.54 -47.91
C ARG A 24 60.38 -40.32 -49.04
N PRO A 25 60.56 -39.91 -50.32
CA PRO A 25 60.10 -40.68 -51.47
C PRO A 25 60.74 -42.07 -51.51
N GLY A 26 59.94 -43.11 -51.79
CA GLY A 26 60.42 -44.50 -51.86
C GLY A 26 60.44 -45.28 -50.54
N GLY A 27 60.22 -44.62 -49.40
CA GLY A 27 60.13 -45.25 -48.08
C GLY A 27 60.83 -44.44 -46.99
N CYS A 28 60.29 -44.44 -45.76
CA CYS A 28 60.86 -43.64 -44.68
C CYS A 28 62.02 -44.37 -43.99
N VAL A 29 63.05 -43.64 -43.59
CA VAL A 29 64.27 -44.20 -42.98
C VAL A 29 63.93 -44.91 -41.67
N LYS A 30 62.98 -44.39 -40.90
CA LYS A 30 62.58 -45.01 -39.62
C LYS A 30 61.95 -46.39 -39.78
N CYS A 31 61.30 -46.66 -40.91
CA CYS A 31 60.82 -48.00 -41.20
C CYS A 31 62.00 -48.89 -41.63
N ALA A 32 62.87 -48.40 -42.53
CA ALA A 32 64.03 -49.15 -43.02
C ALA A 32 65.01 -49.55 -41.90
N ASP A 33 65.44 -48.61 -41.04
CA ASP A 33 66.38 -48.85 -39.94
C ASP A 33 65.88 -49.88 -38.92
N LYS A 34 64.55 -50.02 -38.81
CA LYS A 34 63.89 -50.98 -37.90
C LYS A 34 63.46 -52.26 -38.62
N GLY A 35 63.88 -52.45 -39.88
CA GLY A 35 63.57 -53.64 -40.68
C GLY A 35 62.10 -53.73 -41.13
N HIS A 36 61.32 -52.65 -41.05
CA HIS A 36 59.94 -52.62 -41.53
C HIS A 36 59.87 -52.12 -42.96
N GLN A 37 59.07 -52.80 -43.79
CA GLN A 37 58.72 -52.28 -45.12
C GLN A 37 57.78 -51.08 -44.98
N CYS A 38 58.17 -49.93 -45.54
CA CYS A 38 57.33 -48.73 -45.47
C CYS A 38 56.14 -48.88 -46.42
N PRO A 39 54.87 -48.78 -45.94
CA PRO A 39 53.69 -48.92 -46.80
C PRO A 39 53.42 -47.69 -47.69
N GLY A 40 54.29 -46.68 -47.64
CA GLY A 40 54.11 -45.40 -48.32
C GLY A 40 53.17 -44.43 -47.58
N TYR A 41 52.76 -43.38 -48.28
CA TYR A 41 51.96 -42.28 -47.76
C TYR A 41 50.60 -42.23 -48.47
N GLU A 42 49.51 -42.40 -47.74
CA GLU A 42 48.15 -42.28 -48.29
C GLU A 42 47.82 -40.82 -48.64
N ARG A 43 47.07 -40.61 -49.73
CA ARG A 43 46.61 -39.30 -50.17
C ARG A 43 45.64 -38.69 -49.15
N ILE A 44 45.67 -37.36 -49.02
CA ILE A 44 44.91 -36.61 -48.01
C ILE A 44 43.39 -36.74 -48.19
N ILE A 45 42.93 -36.95 -49.44
CA ILE A 45 41.51 -36.98 -49.81
C ILE A 45 40.77 -38.16 -49.16
N ASP A 46 41.42 -39.32 -49.05
CA ASP A 46 40.83 -40.53 -48.46
C ASP A 46 40.58 -40.42 -46.95
N ARG A 47 41.05 -39.32 -46.31
CA ARG A 47 40.92 -39.08 -44.87
C ARG A 47 39.94 -37.95 -44.51
N LEU A 48 39.38 -37.25 -45.50
CA LEU A 48 38.43 -36.15 -45.26
C LEU A 48 37.00 -36.64 -44.97
N PHE A 49 36.66 -37.86 -45.38
CA PHE A 49 35.30 -38.39 -45.25
C PHE A 49 35.29 -39.59 -44.31
N GLN A 50 34.80 -39.39 -43.08
CA GLN A 50 34.48 -40.46 -42.13
C GLN A 50 32.95 -40.52 -41.99
N ASP A 51 32.36 -41.68 -42.21
CA ASP A 51 30.92 -41.89 -42.08
C ASP A 51 30.54 -42.07 -40.60
N GLU A 52 29.83 -41.08 -40.05
CA GLU A 52 29.34 -41.08 -38.66
C GLU A 52 27.86 -41.51 -38.53
N SER A 53 27.23 -41.97 -39.62
CA SER A 53 25.77 -42.21 -39.69
C SER A 53 25.25 -43.11 -38.56
N ALA A 54 25.96 -44.20 -38.24
CA ALA A 54 25.57 -45.13 -37.17
C ALA A 54 25.61 -44.50 -35.76
N ALA A 55 26.60 -43.64 -35.50
CA ALA A 55 26.73 -42.96 -34.21
C ALA A 55 25.64 -41.90 -34.02
N VAL A 56 25.28 -41.19 -35.10
CA VAL A 56 24.19 -40.21 -35.10
C VAL A 56 22.84 -40.90 -34.90
N GLU A 57 22.60 -42.03 -35.57
CA GLU A 57 21.35 -42.79 -35.42
C GLU A 57 21.16 -43.30 -33.99
N GLN A 58 22.20 -43.83 -33.35
CA GLN A 58 22.15 -44.28 -31.96
C GLN A 58 21.83 -43.12 -30.99
N LYS A 59 22.41 -41.94 -31.24
CA LYS A 59 22.15 -40.75 -30.42
C LYS A 59 20.72 -40.25 -30.58
N ALA A 60 20.18 -40.28 -31.80
CA ALA A 60 18.78 -39.93 -32.07
C ALA A 60 17.79 -40.88 -31.39
N ARG A 61 18.03 -42.20 -31.44
CA ARG A 61 17.19 -43.20 -30.75
C ARG A 61 17.16 -42.98 -29.23
N LYS A 62 18.32 -42.71 -28.60
CA LYS A 62 18.39 -42.40 -27.16
C LYS A 62 17.65 -41.11 -26.80
N SER A 63 17.77 -40.07 -27.62
CA SER A 63 17.04 -38.81 -27.41
C SER A 63 15.52 -39.01 -27.47
N LYS A 64 15.04 -39.77 -28.46
CA LYS A 64 13.61 -40.08 -28.62
C LYS A 64 13.05 -40.89 -27.45
N ALA A 65 13.79 -41.88 -26.96
CA ALA A 65 13.40 -42.65 -25.77
C ALA A 65 13.30 -41.76 -24.51
N LYS A 66 14.26 -40.85 -24.31
CA LYS A 66 14.24 -39.90 -23.17
C LYS A 66 13.06 -38.93 -23.25
N ALA A 67 12.70 -38.47 -24.44
CA ALA A 67 11.54 -37.60 -24.66
C ALA A 67 10.20 -38.31 -24.38
N LEU A 68 10.10 -39.61 -24.73
CA LEU A 68 8.91 -40.42 -24.41
C LEU A 68 8.74 -40.61 -22.91
N ILE A 69 9.81 -40.95 -22.18
CA ILE A 69 9.77 -41.11 -20.72
C ILE A 69 9.35 -39.79 -20.04
N ALA A 70 9.92 -38.66 -20.44
CA ALA A 70 9.57 -37.36 -19.88
C ALA A 70 8.11 -36.94 -20.19
N ARG A 71 7.54 -37.43 -21.29
CA ARG A 71 6.13 -37.21 -21.63
C ARG A 71 5.22 -38.09 -20.77
N ASP A 72 5.56 -39.37 -20.60
CA ASP A 72 4.81 -40.30 -19.75
C ASP A 72 4.82 -39.84 -18.28
N GLU A 73 5.96 -39.34 -17.78
CA GLU A 73 6.07 -38.74 -16.44
C GLU A 73 5.15 -37.52 -16.28
N ARG A 74 5.05 -36.65 -17.30
CA ARG A 74 4.12 -35.51 -17.30
C ARG A 74 2.66 -35.95 -17.34
N GLU A 75 2.32 -36.94 -18.17
CA GLU A 75 0.96 -37.48 -18.24
C GLU A 75 0.56 -38.19 -16.94
N GLN A 76 1.49 -38.90 -16.28
CA GLN A 76 1.27 -39.51 -14.98
C GLN A 76 1.13 -38.47 -13.87
N ALA A 77 1.96 -37.42 -13.85
CA ALA A 77 1.84 -36.31 -12.89
C ALA A 77 0.49 -35.58 -13.05
N GLU A 78 0.03 -35.36 -14.28
CA GLU A 78 -1.26 -34.74 -14.55
C GLU A 78 -2.44 -35.66 -14.17
N LYS A 79 -2.33 -36.97 -14.42
CA LYS A 79 -3.32 -37.95 -13.94
C LYS A 79 -3.36 -38.02 -12.42
N ALA A 80 -2.21 -38.00 -11.74
CA ALA A 80 -2.13 -37.97 -10.29
C ALA A 80 -2.75 -36.69 -9.73
N ARG A 81 -2.45 -35.52 -10.32
CA ARG A 81 -3.06 -34.24 -9.97
C ARG A 81 -4.59 -34.26 -10.14
N ARG A 82 -5.10 -34.81 -11.25
CA ARG A 82 -6.56 -34.97 -11.47
C ARG A 82 -7.19 -35.98 -10.52
N ALA A 83 -6.48 -37.03 -10.14
CA ALA A 83 -6.95 -37.99 -9.12
C ALA A 83 -7.02 -37.33 -7.73
N VAL A 84 -6.04 -36.50 -7.37
CA VAL A 84 -6.07 -35.69 -6.14
C VAL A 84 -7.23 -34.70 -6.13
N VAL A 85 -7.52 -34.04 -7.26
CA VAL A 85 -8.71 -33.17 -7.40
C VAL A 85 -10.01 -33.96 -7.22
N ARG A 86 -10.12 -35.16 -7.82
CA ARG A 86 -11.31 -36.02 -7.65
C ARG A 86 -11.46 -36.57 -6.22
N ILE A 87 -10.36 -36.84 -5.52
CA ILE A 87 -10.37 -37.24 -4.11
C ILE A 87 -10.79 -36.04 -3.23
N SER A 88 -10.39 -34.82 -3.58
CA SER A 88 -10.86 -33.58 -2.92
C SER A 88 -12.35 -33.30 -3.14
N ASP A 89 -12.93 -33.76 -4.26
CA ASP A 89 -14.37 -33.64 -4.53
C ASP A 89 -15.20 -34.78 -3.88
N ALA A 90 -14.61 -35.96 -3.66
CA ALA A 90 -15.31 -37.16 -3.19
C ALA A 90 -15.14 -37.45 -1.69
N ILE A 91 -13.99 -37.11 -1.10
CA ILE A 91 -13.84 -36.98 0.34
C ILE A 91 -14.22 -35.55 0.61
N GLY A 92 -15.45 -35.34 1.09
CA GLY A 92 -15.98 -34.04 1.45
C GLY A 92 -14.86 -33.21 2.06
N ALA A 93 -14.72 -31.97 1.56
CA ALA A 93 -13.73 -31.01 2.00
C ALA A 93 -13.34 -31.29 3.45
N PRO A 94 -12.05 -31.25 3.84
CA PRO A 94 -11.81 -31.07 5.28
C PRO A 94 -12.71 -29.91 5.68
N LEU A 95 -13.38 -29.95 6.84
CA LEU A 95 -14.35 -28.94 7.33
C LEU A 95 -13.76 -27.51 7.28
N LEU A 96 -13.49 -27.04 6.08
CA LEU A 96 -12.76 -25.90 5.61
C LEU A 96 -13.88 -25.08 5.05
N CYS A 97 -14.33 -24.17 5.90
CA CYS A 97 -15.14 -23.05 5.51
C CYS A 97 -14.64 -22.50 4.15
N PRO A 98 -15.50 -22.38 3.12
CA PRO A 98 -15.14 -21.79 1.83
C PRO A 98 -14.37 -20.47 2.01
N LEU A 99 -13.44 -20.15 1.10
CA LEU A 99 -12.63 -18.92 1.24
C LEU A 99 -13.48 -17.66 1.34
N ILE A 100 -14.62 -17.61 0.64
CA ILE A 100 -15.60 -16.54 0.75
C ILE A 100 -16.14 -16.40 2.18
N ASP A 101 -16.54 -17.51 2.80
CA ASP A 101 -17.09 -17.53 4.15
C ASP A 101 -16.01 -17.23 5.20
N ARG A 102 -14.77 -17.69 4.99
CA ARG A 102 -13.62 -17.33 5.84
C ARG A 102 -13.33 -15.83 5.78
N GLY A 103 -13.32 -15.26 4.57
CA GLY A 103 -13.10 -13.83 4.36
C GLY A 103 -14.23 -13.01 4.99
N ILE A 104 -15.49 -13.36 4.74
CA ILE A 104 -16.64 -12.69 5.35
C ILE A 104 -16.62 -12.84 6.87
N ALA A 105 -16.34 -14.02 7.42
CA ALA A 105 -16.27 -14.22 8.86
C ALA A 105 -15.15 -13.38 9.51
N PHE A 106 -13.98 -13.32 8.87
CA PHE A 106 -12.90 -12.45 9.31
C PHE A 106 -13.32 -10.97 9.27
N PHE A 107 -13.95 -10.53 8.18
CA PHE A 107 -14.46 -9.18 8.04
C PHE A 107 -15.48 -8.85 9.13
N MET A 108 -16.47 -9.73 9.36
CA MET A 108 -17.50 -9.50 10.37
C MET A 108 -16.91 -9.44 11.78
N LYS A 109 -15.92 -10.29 12.07
CA LYS A 109 -15.26 -10.32 13.38
C LYS A 109 -14.39 -9.08 13.64
N ASN A 110 -13.62 -8.63 12.65
CA ASN A 110 -12.54 -7.66 12.86
C ASN A 110 -12.80 -6.27 12.27
N TYR A 111 -13.64 -6.17 11.24
CA TYR A 111 -13.89 -4.92 10.51
C TYR A 111 -15.34 -4.43 10.62
N ALA A 112 -16.30 -5.32 10.90
CA ALA A 112 -17.67 -4.92 11.23
C ALA A 112 -17.89 -4.67 12.73
N ALA A 113 -16.94 -5.06 13.59
CA ALA A 113 -16.99 -4.76 15.02
C ALA A 113 -16.91 -3.23 15.23
N GLY A 114 -17.97 -2.63 15.77
CA GLY A 114 -18.10 -1.19 15.91
C GLY A 114 -18.88 -0.49 14.78
N VAL A 115 -19.15 -1.18 13.67
CA VAL A 115 -20.18 -0.76 12.71
C VAL A 115 -21.53 -1.15 13.33
N ASP A 116 -22.08 -0.22 14.10
CA ASP A 116 -23.37 -0.38 14.80
C ASP A 116 -23.46 -1.61 15.71
N LEU A 117 -22.45 -1.82 16.55
CA LEU A 117 -22.71 -2.45 17.84
C LEU A 117 -22.77 -1.33 18.86
N PRO A 118 -23.94 -0.68 19.02
CA PRO A 118 -24.14 0.15 20.20
C PRO A 118 -23.99 -0.78 21.42
N PRO A 119 -23.75 -0.23 22.63
CA PRO A 119 -23.53 -1.05 23.83
C PRO A 119 -24.56 -2.19 23.90
N ILE A 120 -24.16 -3.40 24.31
CA ILE A 120 -25.04 -4.58 24.38
C ILE A 120 -26.34 -4.26 25.16
N SER A 121 -26.28 -3.26 26.05
CA SER A 121 -27.37 -2.71 26.85
C SER A 121 -28.28 -1.68 26.15
N SER A 122 -27.97 -1.24 24.93
CA SER A 122 -28.67 -0.14 24.25
C SER A 122 -29.79 -0.62 23.32
N ALA A 123 -30.87 0.15 23.23
CA ALA A 123 -32.03 -0.14 22.37
C ALA A 123 -31.74 -0.09 20.85
N ALA A 124 -30.51 0.25 20.45
CA ALA A 124 -30.09 0.26 19.05
C ALA A 124 -29.49 -1.10 18.61
N TYR A 125 -29.04 -1.95 19.55
CA TYR A 125 -28.42 -3.25 19.25
C TYR A 125 -29.37 -4.20 18.51
N ASN A 126 -30.66 -4.20 18.90
CA ASN A 126 -31.67 -5.09 18.35
C ASN A 126 -32.21 -4.66 16.96
N ARG A 127 -31.74 -3.54 16.38
CA ARG A 127 -32.25 -3.01 15.10
C ARG A 127 -31.44 -3.43 13.87
N HIS A 128 -30.27 -4.04 14.03
CA HIS A 128 -29.32 -4.24 12.92
C HIS A 128 -29.14 -5.69 12.44
N LEU A 129 -29.95 -6.64 12.92
CA LEU A 129 -29.88 -8.05 12.53
C LEU A 129 -30.98 -8.47 11.56
N SER A 130 -31.26 -7.63 10.56
CA SER A 130 -32.21 -7.97 9.51
C SER A 130 -31.61 -7.76 8.13
N THR A 131 -30.99 -8.80 7.56
CA THR A 131 -31.02 -9.03 6.11
C THR A 131 -30.61 -10.45 5.74
N PHE A 132 -31.42 -11.07 4.89
CA PHE A 132 -31.07 -12.15 3.98
C PHE A 132 -29.73 -11.84 3.26
N GLY A 133 -28.98 -12.87 2.86
CA GLY A 133 -27.56 -12.81 2.47
C GLY A 133 -27.08 -11.57 1.68
N PHE A 134 -25.79 -11.23 1.86
CA PHE A 134 -25.17 -10.04 1.24
C PHE A 134 -25.29 -10.01 -0.29
N HIS A 135 -25.50 -8.82 -0.86
CA HIS A 135 -25.44 -8.62 -2.30
C HIS A 135 -24.08 -9.11 -2.86
N PRO A 136 -24.02 -9.81 -4.00
CA PRO A 136 -22.81 -10.45 -4.48
C PRO A 136 -21.58 -9.52 -4.55
N ILE A 137 -21.74 -8.27 -5.02
CA ILE A 137 -20.63 -7.30 -5.09
C ILE A 137 -20.06 -7.01 -3.69
N VAL A 138 -20.93 -6.87 -2.69
CA VAL A 138 -20.55 -6.57 -1.31
C VAL A 138 -19.90 -7.81 -0.68
N ALA A 139 -20.48 -9.00 -0.87
CA ALA A 139 -19.92 -10.26 -0.39
C ALA A 139 -18.50 -10.51 -0.93
N THR A 140 -18.29 -10.29 -2.24
CA THR A 140 -16.97 -10.44 -2.89
C THR A 140 -15.95 -9.43 -2.33
N ALA A 141 -16.36 -8.18 -2.10
CA ALA A 141 -15.48 -7.17 -1.50
C ALA A 141 -15.13 -7.47 -0.03
N MET A 142 -16.11 -7.92 0.76
CA MET A 142 -15.90 -8.38 2.15
C MET A 142 -14.94 -9.57 2.20
N ALA A 143 -15.12 -10.53 1.29
CA ALA A 143 -14.24 -11.69 1.19
C ALA A 143 -12.80 -11.29 0.84
N ALA A 144 -12.62 -10.42 -0.15
CA ALA A 144 -11.30 -9.88 -0.52
C ALA A 144 -10.60 -9.25 0.69
N LEU A 145 -11.31 -8.35 1.39
CA LEU A 145 -10.77 -7.64 2.54
C LEU A 145 -10.45 -8.57 3.71
N GLY A 146 -11.34 -9.51 4.03
CA GLY A 146 -11.10 -10.45 5.12
C GLY A 146 -9.97 -11.44 4.84
N LEU A 147 -9.83 -11.88 3.58
CA LEU A 147 -8.69 -12.69 3.15
C LEU A 147 -7.39 -11.90 3.20
N ALA A 148 -7.40 -10.61 2.83
CA ALA A 148 -6.22 -9.75 2.95
C ALA A 148 -5.77 -9.60 4.42
N GLY A 149 -6.72 -9.34 5.32
CA GLY A 149 -6.43 -9.28 6.76
C GLY A 149 -5.87 -10.61 7.29
N THR A 150 -6.49 -11.73 6.92
CA THR A 150 -6.00 -13.07 7.28
C THR A 150 -4.59 -13.33 6.73
N ALA A 151 -4.34 -12.98 5.46
CA ALA A 151 -3.06 -13.15 4.80
C ALA A 151 -1.95 -12.37 5.51
N ASN A 152 -2.23 -11.14 5.92
CA ASN A 152 -1.28 -10.30 6.63
C ASN A 152 -0.95 -10.88 8.02
N LEU A 153 -1.97 -11.30 8.79
CA LEU A 153 -1.77 -11.86 10.14
C LEU A 153 -1.05 -13.20 10.15
N LEU A 154 -1.32 -14.04 9.15
CA LEU A 154 -0.69 -15.36 9.02
C LEU A 154 0.61 -15.31 8.19
N MET A 155 0.99 -14.15 7.66
CA MET A 155 2.08 -13.98 6.70
C MET A 155 1.99 -14.96 5.52
N ASP A 156 0.76 -15.21 5.04
CA ASP A 156 0.47 -16.19 4.00
C ASP A 156 0.38 -15.52 2.62
N HIS A 157 1.44 -15.67 1.83
CA HIS A 157 1.52 -15.14 0.46
C HIS A 157 0.50 -15.77 -0.50
N GLY A 158 0.09 -17.02 -0.27
CA GLY A 158 -0.94 -17.69 -1.07
C GLY A 158 -2.30 -17.04 -0.84
N LEU A 159 -2.66 -16.79 0.43
CA LEU A 159 -3.87 -16.04 0.77
C LEU A 159 -3.81 -14.58 0.29
N LYS A 160 -2.62 -13.96 0.27
CA LYS A 160 -2.44 -12.61 -0.30
C LYS A 160 -2.82 -12.59 -1.77
N HIS A 161 -2.38 -13.58 -2.56
CA HIS A 161 -2.74 -13.72 -3.98
C HIS A 161 -4.25 -13.96 -4.18
N GLU A 162 -4.85 -14.84 -3.37
CA GLU A 162 -6.30 -15.06 -3.41
C GLU A 162 -7.07 -13.78 -3.08
N ALA A 163 -6.69 -13.06 -2.03
CA ALA A 163 -7.31 -11.79 -1.66
C ALA A 163 -7.28 -10.78 -2.82
N THR A 164 -6.16 -10.66 -3.54
CA THR A 164 -6.04 -9.82 -4.74
C THR A 164 -6.99 -10.27 -5.85
N ARG A 165 -7.18 -11.58 -6.04
CA ARG A 165 -8.12 -12.11 -7.04
C ARG A 165 -9.56 -11.74 -6.71
N TRP A 166 -9.99 -11.92 -5.45
CA TRP A 166 -11.30 -11.50 -4.96
C TRP A 166 -11.50 -9.98 -5.10
N TYR A 167 -10.46 -9.18 -4.84
CA TYR A 167 -10.48 -7.74 -5.05
C TYR A 167 -10.71 -7.36 -6.51
N LEU A 168 -10.01 -8.01 -7.46
CA LEU A 168 -10.20 -7.79 -8.89
C LEU A 168 -11.61 -8.20 -9.36
N ASP A 169 -12.16 -9.29 -8.80
CA ASP A 169 -13.53 -9.71 -9.09
C ASP A 169 -14.54 -8.66 -8.59
N ALA A 170 -14.39 -8.17 -7.35
CA ALA A 170 -15.23 -7.11 -6.80
C ALA A 170 -15.13 -5.81 -7.62
N LEU A 171 -13.92 -5.44 -8.08
CA LEU A 171 -13.70 -4.29 -8.95
C LEU A 171 -14.41 -4.47 -10.30
N ASN A 172 -14.31 -5.64 -10.92
CA ASN A 172 -15.00 -5.95 -12.18
C ASN A 172 -16.52 -5.90 -12.03
N MET A 173 -17.05 -6.43 -10.93
CA MET A 173 -18.49 -6.37 -10.66
C MET A 173 -18.96 -4.94 -10.40
N THR A 174 -18.17 -4.15 -9.67
CA THR A 174 -18.43 -2.72 -9.44
C THR A 174 -18.45 -1.96 -10.76
N ASN A 175 -17.45 -2.15 -11.62
CA ASN A 175 -17.39 -1.53 -12.94
C ASN A 175 -18.62 -1.87 -13.79
N LYS A 176 -19.12 -3.11 -13.74
CA LYS A 176 -20.37 -3.50 -14.42
C LYS A 176 -21.59 -2.76 -13.84
N ALA A 177 -21.68 -2.64 -12.52
CA ALA A 177 -22.77 -1.91 -11.87
C ALA A 177 -22.75 -0.41 -12.22
N LEU A 178 -21.57 0.18 -12.42
CA LEU A 178 -21.42 1.60 -12.80
C LEU A 178 -21.94 1.92 -14.21
N VAL A 179 -22.06 0.93 -15.10
CA VAL A 179 -22.62 1.11 -16.46
C VAL A 179 -24.12 1.39 -16.41
N ASN A 180 -24.84 0.83 -15.43
CA ASN A 180 -26.28 1.02 -15.28
C ASN A 180 -26.58 2.22 -14.35
N PRO A 181 -27.32 3.25 -14.78
CA PRO A 181 -27.60 4.44 -13.95
C PRO A 181 -28.33 4.15 -12.63
N SER A 182 -29.15 3.10 -12.57
CA SER A 182 -29.84 2.67 -11.35
C SER A 182 -28.87 1.98 -10.40
N ASP A 183 -28.11 1.01 -10.89
CA ASP A 183 -27.18 0.23 -10.05
C ASP A 183 -26.01 1.10 -9.55
N ALA A 184 -25.56 2.07 -10.36
CA ALA A 184 -24.55 3.05 -9.98
C ALA A 184 -24.96 3.87 -8.75
N LYS A 185 -26.26 4.14 -8.57
CA LYS A 185 -26.81 4.89 -7.42
C LYS A 185 -27.18 3.99 -6.23
N SER A 186 -27.02 2.68 -6.34
CA SER A 186 -27.42 1.75 -5.30
C SER A 186 -26.52 1.81 -4.06
N ASP A 187 -27.07 1.37 -2.93
CA ASP A 187 -26.32 1.19 -1.67
C ASP A 187 -25.20 0.15 -1.82
N HIS A 188 -25.45 -0.92 -2.57
CA HIS A 188 -24.47 -1.98 -2.80
C HIS A 188 -23.23 -1.49 -3.54
N THR A 189 -23.40 -0.65 -4.56
CA THR A 189 -22.28 -0.11 -5.34
C THR A 189 -21.45 0.86 -4.50
N LEU A 190 -22.08 1.77 -3.75
CA LEU A 190 -21.35 2.68 -2.87
C LEU A 190 -20.63 1.91 -1.74
N LEU A 191 -21.29 0.93 -1.12
CA LEU A 191 -20.66 0.11 -0.09
C LEU A 191 -19.49 -0.70 -0.65
N ALA A 192 -19.62 -1.25 -1.87
CA ALA A 192 -18.52 -1.95 -2.53
C ALA A 192 -17.32 -1.04 -2.77
N THR A 193 -17.49 0.19 -3.26
CA THR A 193 -16.37 1.13 -3.46
C THR A 193 -15.71 1.52 -2.14
N MET A 194 -16.49 1.66 -1.06
CA MET A 194 -15.96 1.89 0.28
C MET A 194 -15.12 0.70 0.77
N LEU A 195 -15.60 -0.53 0.59
CA LEU A 195 -14.86 -1.75 0.96
C LEU A 195 -13.58 -1.94 0.14
N LEU A 196 -13.60 -1.59 -1.15
CA LEU A 196 -12.40 -1.58 -2.00
C LEU A 196 -11.37 -0.55 -1.51
N SER A 197 -11.82 0.62 -1.01
CA SER A 197 -10.91 1.57 -0.38
C SER A 197 -10.24 0.99 0.89
N LEU A 198 -10.99 0.24 1.69
CA LEU A 198 -10.47 -0.41 2.90
C LEU A 198 -9.54 -1.58 2.54
N PHE A 199 -9.82 -2.31 1.45
CA PHE A 199 -8.88 -3.30 0.91
C PHE A 199 -7.53 -2.69 0.59
N GLU A 200 -7.50 -1.54 -0.09
CA GLU A 200 -6.25 -0.82 -0.38
C GLU A 200 -5.50 -0.45 0.91
N SER A 201 -6.20 0.04 1.94
CA SER A 201 -5.58 0.33 3.25
C SER A 201 -5.03 -0.92 3.95
N THR A 202 -5.65 -2.08 3.77
CA THR A 202 -5.19 -3.34 4.38
C THR A 202 -4.07 -3.99 3.59
N HIS A 203 -4.13 -3.96 2.26
CA HIS A 203 -3.25 -4.72 1.39
C HIS A 203 -2.02 -3.94 0.92
N ASN A 204 -2.19 -2.66 0.58
CA ASN A 204 -1.14 -1.82 0.01
C ASN A 204 -0.19 -1.30 1.09
N GLU A 205 1.10 -1.55 0.92
CA GLU A 205 2.14 -1.17 1.88
C GLU A 205 3.10 -0.09 1.35
N PHE A 206 2.84 0.43 0.15
CA PHE A 206 3.75 1.34 -0.55
C PHE A 206 3.14 2.71 -0.86
N SER A 207 1.83 2.79 -1.09
CA SER A 207 1.19 4.01 -1.58
C SER A 207 -0.25 4.18 -1.09
N PHE A 208 -0.69 5.43 -0.99
CA PHE A 208 -2.10 5.78 -0.73
C PHE A 208 -2.91 5.95 -2.02
N GLN A 209 -2.31 5.83 -3.21
CA GLN A 209 -2.96 6.17 -4.48
C GLN A 209 -4.23 5.36 -4.71
N GLY A 210 -4.19 4.02 -4.53
CA GLY A 210 -5.36 3.16 -4.70
C GLY A 210 -6.50 3.55 -3.77
N TRP A 211 -6.19 3.76 -2.48
CA TRP A 211 -7.14 4.26 -1.49
C TRP A 211 -7.76 5.60 -1.90
N MET A 212 -6.94 6.57 -2.32
CA MET A 212 -7.40 7.90 -2.75
C MET A 212 -8.36 7.84 -3.94
N GLN A 213 -8.08 6.97 -4.93
CA GLN A 213 -8.93 6.81 -6.10
C GLN A 213 -10.30 6.25 -5.73
N HIS A 214 -10.37 5.23 -4.86
CA HIS A 214 -11.65 4.69 -4.38
C HIS A 214 -12.45 5.68 -3.54
N VAL A 215 -11.78 6.48 -2.70
CA VAL A 215 -12.42 7.56 -1.95
C VAL A 215 -13.02 8.60 -2.90
N GLN A 216 -12.27 9.02 -3.93
CA GLN A 216 -12.74 9.96 -4.94
C GLN A 216 -13.92 9.41 -5.75
N GLY A 217 -13.85 8.12 -6.12
CA GLY A 217 -14.95 7.41 -6.78
C GLY A 217 -16.21 7.37 -5.91
N SER A 218 -16.06 7.00 -4.64
CA SER A 218 -17.17 6.94 -3.67
C SER A 218 -17.82 8.30 -3.46
N ALA A 219 -17.02 9.38 -3.34
CA ALA A 219 -17.53 10.75 -3.26
C ALA A 219 -18.33 11.16 -4.50
N SER A 220 -17.92 10.69 -5.68
CA SER A 220 -18.64 10.94 -6.94
C SER A 220 -19.99 10.22 -6.97
N LEU A 221 -20.06 8.99 -6.45
CA LEU A 221 -21.32 8.25 -6.29
C LEU A 221 -22.26 8.91 -5.28
N VAL A 222 -21.73 9.38 -4.14
CA VAL A 222 -22.50 10.15 -3.17
C VAL A 222 -23.13 11.37 -3.83
N ARG A 223 -22.35 12.13 -4.62
CA ARG A 223 -22.88 13.29 -5.36
C ARG A 223 -23.97 12.87 -6.35
N MET A 224 -23.78 11.77 -7.08
CA MET A 224 -24.73 11.26 -8.07
C MET A 224 -26.06 10.79 -7.45
N ARG A 225 -26.02 10.23 -6.23
CA ARG A 225 -27.20 9.80 -5.47
C ARG A 225 -28.06 10.98 -5.01
N GLY A 226 -27.49 12.17 -4.87
CA GLY A 226 -28.20 13.39 -4.50
C GLY A 226 -28.79 13.35 -3.08
N MET A 227 -29.69 14.28 -2.77
CA MET A 227 -30.24 14.44 -1.41
C MET A 227 -31.18 13.31 -0.99
N ALA A 228 -31.75 12.57 -1.95
CA ALA A 228 -32.70 11.48 -1.68
C ALA A 228 -32.09 10.38 -0.79
N GLN A 229 -30.76 10.21 -0.82
CA GLN A 229 -30.08 9.24 0.03
C GLN A 229 -30.27 9.49 1.53
N PHE A 230 -30.56 10.73 1.93
CA PHE A 230 -30.76 11.09 3.34
C PHE A 230 -32.09 10.63 3.91
N GLN A 231 -33.02 10.16 3.09
CA GLN A 231 -34.29 9.61 3.57
C GLN A 231 -34.09 8.31 4.37
N THR A 232 -33.01 7.57 4.11
CA THR A 232 -32.73 6.30 4.79
C THR A 232 -31.58 6.43 5.80
N PRO A 233 -31.64 5.75 6.96
CA PRO A 233 -30.53 5.69 7.90
C PRO A 233 -29.24 5.11 7.29
N ALA A 234 -29.36 4.15 6.36
CA ALA A 234 -28.21 3.59 5.65
C ALA A 234 -27.54 4.65 4.77
N GLY A 235 -28.30 5.38 3.95
CA GLY A 235 -27.76 6.42 3.09
C GLY A 235 -27.10 7.56 3.86
N ARG A 236 -27.64 7.95 5.02
CA ARG A 236 -26.98 8.91 5.93
C ARG A 236 -25.63 8.39 6.45
N ARG A 237 -25.57 7.14 6.91
CA ARG A 237 -24.32 6.53 7.39
C ARG A 237 -23.26 6.42 6.29
N MET A 238 -23.64 5.93 5.10
CA MET A 238 -22.73 5.84 3.96
C MET A 238 -22.22 7.20 3.52
N TYR A 239 -23.07 8.24 3.57
CA TYR A 239 -22.65 9.62 3.34
C TYR A 239 -21.58 10.05 4.35
N MET A 240 -21.87 9.97 5.64
CA MET A 240 -20.96 10.39 6.71
C MET A 240 -19.62 9.67 6.61
N GLN A 241 -19.63 8.36 6.41
CA GLN A 241 -18.40 7.57 6.25
C GLN A 241 -17.62 7.96 4.99
N THR A 242 -18.29 8.11 3.85
CA THR A 242 -17.63 8.47 2.58
C THR A 242 -17.03 9.87 2.65
N ILE A 243 -17.78 10.84 3.17
CA ILE A 243 -17.31 12.21 3.32
C ILE A 243 -16.23 12.31 4.39
N GLY A 244 -16.26 11.49 5.44
CA GLY A 244 -15.16 11.40 6.39
C GLY A 244 -13.84 10.93 5.75
N LEU A 245 -13.90 9.93 4.86
CA LEU A 245 -12.74 9.51 4.06
C LEU A 245 -12.32 10.57 3.03
N LEU A 246 -13.26 11.31 2.44
CA LEU A 246 -12.94 12.41 1.54
C LEU A 246 -12.25 13.57 2.29
N ALA A 247 -12.74 13.91 3.48
CA ALA A 247 -12.16 14.91 4.38
C ALA A 247 -10.70 14.56 4.68
N THR A 248 -10.44 13.29 5.05
CA THR A 248 -9.09 12.71 5.23
C THR A 248 -8.18 13.00 4.01
N LYS A 249 -8.66 12.66 2.80
CA LYS A 249 -7.93 12.93 1.55
C LYS A 249 -7.68 14.42 1.33
N CYS A 250 -8.67 15.27 1.56
CA CYS A 250 -8.57 16.72 1.39
C CYS A 250 -7.52 17.33 2.32
N VAL A 251 -7.46 16.90 3.58
CA VAL A 251 -6.39 17.30 4.51
C VAL A 251 -5.02 16.98 3.92
N GLY A 252 -4.84 15.74 3.46
CA GLY A 252 -3.58 15.24 2.88
C GLY A 252 -3.10 16.00 1.67
N MET A 253 -4.02 16.43 0.84
CA MET A 253 -3.69 17.21 -0.35
C MET A 253 -3.61 18.71 -0.07
N GLY A 254 -3.94 19.17 1.15
CA GLY A 254 -4.00 20.59 1.48
C GLY A 254 -5.08 21.36 0.71
N ILE A 255 -6.18 20.68 0.36
CA ILE A 255 -7.29 21.24 -0.41
C ILE A 255 -8.58 21.28 0.42
N ALA A 256 -9.47 22.21 0.07
CA ALA A 256 -10.78 22.33 0.71
C ALA A 256 -11.69 21.16 0.30
N LEU A 257 -12.77 20.95 1.07
CA LEU A 257 -13.79 20.02 0.62
C LEU A 257 -14.54 20.57 -0.62
N PRO A 258 -15.02 19.68 -1.51
CA PRO A 258 -15.80 20.11 -2.66
C PRO A 258 -17.11 20.79 -2.25
N ARG A 259 -17.53 21.83 -3.00
CA ARG A 259 -18.75 22.62 -2.71
C ARG A 259 -20.02 21.79 -2.47
N PHE A 260 -20.20 20.70 -3.22
CA PHE A 260 -21.38 19.83 -3.09
C PHE A 260 -21.48 19.21 -1.68
N VAL A 261 -20.36 19.03 -0.98
CA VAL A 261 -20.33 18.51 0.38
C VAL A 261 -20.96 19.51 1.34
N HIS A 262 -20.62 20.80 1.24
CA HIS A 262 -21.23 21.84 2.08
C HIS A 262 -22.73 21.98 1.82
N GLU A 263 -23.17 21.84 0.57
CA GLU A 263 -24.59 21.84 0.21
C GLU A 263 -25.32 20.63 0.82
N MET A 264 -24.72 19.44 0.71
CA MET A 264 -25.27 18.21 1.29
C MET A 264 -25.27 18.22 2.82
N ASN A 265 -24.26 18.82 3.46
CA ASN A 265 -24.19 18.96 4.91
C ASN A 265 -25.34 19.80 5.48
N LYS A 266 -25.84 20.80 4.74
CA LYS A 266 -27.03 21.57 5.14
C LYS A 266 -28.29 20.71 5.19
N GLU A 267 -28.36 19.68 4.35
CA GLU A 267 -29.50 18.77 4.29
C GLU A 267 -29.38 17.64 5.31
N VAL A 268 -28.23 16.96 5.39
CA VAL A 268 -28.03 15.83 6.30
C VAL A 268 -28.18 16.24 7.78
N LYS A 269 -27.77 17.47 8.13
CA LYS A 269 -27.88 18.02 9.49
C LYS A 269 -29.32 18.06 10.02
N LYS A 270 -30.33 18.07 9.15
CA LYS A 270 -31.75 18.00 9.55
C LYS A 270 -32.15 16.65 10.13
N TRP A 271 -31.35 15.61 9.87
CA TRP A 271 -31.60 14.22 10.26
C TRP A 271 -30.67 13.73 11.38
N GLU A 272 -29.70 14.55 11.79
CA GLU A 272 -28.68 14.23 12.78
C GLU A 272 -29.10 14.66 14.17
N ASP A 273 -28.63 13.95 15.19
CA ASP A 273 -28.64 14.47 16.55
C ASP A 273 -27.50 15.49 16.70
N GLY A 274 -27.87 16.75 16.97
CA GLY A 274 -26.92 17.84 17.17
C GLY A 274 -26.13 17.75 18.48
N HIS A 275 -26.55 16.91 19.43
CA HIS A 275 -25.82 16.68 20.69
C HIS A 275 -24.80 15.55 20.57
N ASP A 276 -24.92 14.67 19.56
CA ASP A 276 -23.99 13.56 19.35
C ASP A 276 -22.56 14.09 19.04
N PRO A 277 -21.55 13.76 19.87
CA PRO A 277 -20.18 14.20 19.66
C PRO A 277 -19.58 13.78 18.31
N GLY A 278 -19.98 12.63 17.76
CA GLY A 278 -19.51 12.15 16.46
C GLY A 278 -19.97 13.05 15.31
N ASN A 279 -21.26 13.39 15.28
CA ASN A 279 -21.82 14.34 14.31
C ASN A 279 -21.21 15.74 14.48
N ARG A 280 -21.05 16.21 15.72
CA ARG A 280 -20.39 17.51 16.01
C ARG A 280 -18.96 17.53 15.49
N PHE A 281 -18.18 16.47 15.76
CA PHE A 281 -16.83 16.31 15.23
C PHE A 281 -16.80 16.32 13.71
N PHE A 282 -17.71 15.60 13.04
CA PHE A 282 -17.77 15.55 11.58
C PHE A 282 -17.84 16.95 10.95
N HIS A 283 -18.69 17.83 11.48
CA HIS A 283 -18.84 19.20 10.99
C HIS A 283 -17.67 20.10 11.39
N LEU A 284 -17.14 19.98 12.62
CA LEU A 284 -15.95 20.70 13.06
C LEU A 284 -14.75 20.37 12.18
N HIS A 285 -14.53 19.08 11.91
CA HIS A 285 -13.43 18.59 11.10
C HIS A 285 -13.47 19.23 9.71
N ILE A 286 -14.63 19.28 9.05
CA ILE A 286 -14.79 19.93 7.75
C ILE A 286 -14.41 21.42 7.81
N LYS A 287 -14.85 22.15 8.84
CA LYS A 287 -14.46 23.58 9.02
C LYS A 287 -12.95 23.75 9.13
N VAL A 288 -12.28 22.89 9.91
CA VAL A 288 -10.83 22.95 10.11
C VAL A 288 -10.08 22.64 8.80
N ILE A 289 -10.60 21.73 7.98
CA ILE A 289 -10.02 21.39 6.68
C ILE A 289 -10.08 22.57 5.72
N ASP A 290 -11.26 23.18 5.56
CA ASP A 290 -11.44 24.31 4.67
C ASP A 290 -10.58 25.50 5.12
N PHE A 291 -10.59 25.77 6.43
CA PHE A 291 -9.76 26.80 7.05
C PHE A 291 -8.28 26.62 6.71
N ARG A 292 -7.74 25.40 6.90
CA ARG A 292 -6.35 25.15 6.54
C ARG A 292 -6.10 25.23 5.05
N ALA A 293 -7.02 24.73 4.23
CA ALA A 293 -6.88 24.83 2.79
C ALA A 293 -6.79 26.29 2.35
N ASP A 294 -7.56 27.18 2.96
CA ASP A 294 -7.48 28.61 2.68
C ASP A 294 -6.10 29.21 3.07
N ILE A 295 -5.50 28.76 4.17
CA ILE A 295 -4.11 29.13 4.55
C ILE A 295 -3.10 28.62 3.52
N LEU A 296 -3.13 27.32 3.20
CA LEU A 296 -2.15 26.68 2.32
C LEU A 296 -2.23 27.17 0.88
N ASN A 297 -3.42 27.54 0.41
CA ASN A 297 -3.64 28.07 -0.92
C ASN A 297 -3.57 29.61 -0.94
N HIS A 298 -3.02 30.23 0.10
CA HIS A 298 -2.81 31.68 0.21
C HIS A 298 -4.07 32.55 0.05
N LYS A 299 -5.24 31.99 0.32
CA LYS A 299 -6.51 32.75 0.35
C LYS A 299 -6.69 33.48 1.67
N LEU A 300 -6.18 32.89 2.75
CA LEU A 300 -6.13 33.51 4.06
C LEU A 300 -4.66 33.69 4.47
N THR A 301 -4.23 34.95 4.54
CA THR A 301 -2.83 35.31 4.83
C THR A 301 -2.67 36.22 6.04
N ASP A 302 -3.76 36.84 6.53
CA ASP A 302 -3.73 37.66 7.74
C ASP A 302 -3.49 36.79 8.97
N LEU A 303 -2.37 37.01 9.64
CA LEU A 303 -1.95 36.20 10.78
C LEU A 303 -2.86 36.37 12.00
N ARG A 304 -3.46 37.56 12.21
CA ARG A 304 -4.42 37.78 13.31
C ARG A 304 -5.69 37.02 13.03
N GLU A 305 -6.22 37.12 11.82
CA GLU A 305 -7.42 36.38 11.40
C GLU A 305 -7.20 34.86 11.52
N ILE A 306 -6.01 34.36 11.15
CA ILE A 306 -5.65 32.94 11.35
C ILE A 306 -5.66 32.57 12.83
N VAL A 307 -5.07 33.38 13.71
CA VAL A 307 -5.03 33.10 15.15
C VAL A 307 -6.44 33.14 15.77
N ASP A 308 -7.24 34.15 15.44
CA ASP A 308 -8.60 34.31 15.94
C ASP A 308 -9.46 33.13 15.49
N ARG A 309 -9.41 32.79 14.19
CA ARG A 309 -10.21 31.68 13.63
C ARG A 309 -9.80 30.32 14.18
N ALA A 310 -8.51 30.08 14.37
CA ALA A 310 -8.03 28.85 14.98
C ALA A 310 -8.45 28.75 16.46
N SER A 311 -8.43 29.87 17.19
CA SER A 311 -8.91 29.92 18.59
C SER A 311 -10.41 29.63 18.70
N GLU A 312 -11.23 30.22 17.82
CA GLU A 312 -12.66 29.92 17.72
C GLU A 312 -12.95 28.42 17.49
N LEU A 313 -12.18 27.80 16.59
CA LEU A 313 -12.30 26.37 16.29
C LEU A 313 -11.86 25.49 17.47
N ASP A 314 -10.82 25.86 18.22
CA ASP A 314 -10.42 25.13 19.44
C ASP A 314 -11.48 25.26 20.54
N GLU A 315 -12.08 26.44 20.72
CA GLU A 315 -13.18 26.64 21.67
C GLU A 315 -14.40 25.77 21.30
N GLU A 316 -14.76 25.70 20.02
CA GLU A 316 -15.82 24.80 19.55
C GLU A 316 -15.48 23.33 19.83
N ALA A 317 -14.20 22.95 19.66
CA ALA A 317 -13.70 21.61 19.95
C ALA A 317 -13.75 21.28 21.44
N MET A 318 -13.36 22.20 22.33
CA MET A 318 -13.40 22.02 23.78
C MET A 318 -14.81 21.77 24.29
N LYS A 319 -15.80 22.45 23.71
CA LYS A 319 -17.21 22.33 24.08
C LYS A 319 -17.89 21.08 23.49
N MET A 320 -17.15 20.21 22.78
CA MET A 320 -17.71 19.06 22.03
C MET A 320 -18.45 18.05 22.91
N PHE A 321 -17.97 17.86 24.13
CA PHE A 321 -18.56 16.97 25.12
C PHE A 321 -19.38 17.74 26.17
N ASP A 322 -19.63 19.04 25.95
CA ASP A 322 -20.58 19.77 26.78
C ASP A 322 -21.99 19.24 26.52
N ALA A 323 -22.76 19.08 27.59
CA ALA A 323 -24.15 18.64 27.57
C ALA A 323 -24.40 17.24 26.99
N VAL A 324 -23.39 16.35 27.01
CA VAL A 324 -23.59 14.91 26.80
C VAL A 324 -23.58 14.17 28.14
N ASP A 325 -24.20 13.00 28.19
CA ASP A 325 -24.25 12.19 29.39
C ASP A 325 -22.93 11.44 29.65
N SER A 326 -22.81 10.84 30.84
CA SER A 326 -21.60 10.16 31.30
C SER A 326 -21.21 8.92 30.48
N SER A 327 -22.01 8.50 29.49
CA SER A 327 -21.62 7.43 28.55
C SER A 327 -20.45 7.82 27.66
N TRP A 328 -20.06 9.10 27.63
CA TRP A 328 -18.90 9.57 26.87
C TRP A 328 -17.67 9.80 27.75
N ASP A 329 -17.82 9.75 29.08
CA ASP A 329 -16.72 9.97 30.00
C ASP A 329 -15.74 8.80 29.96
N TYR A 330 -14.46 9.11 30.15
CA TYR A 330 -13.40 8.11 30.30
C TYR A 330 -12.84 8.13 31.72
N VAL A 331 -12.31 6.98 32.13
CA VAL A 331 -11.57 6.86 33.39
C VAL A 331 -10.08 6.95 33.06
N VAL A 332 -9.35 7.75 33.82
CA VAL A 332 -7.89 7.80 33.76
C VAL A 332 -7.34 6.74 34.71
N GLU A 333 -6.53 5.84 34.18
CA GLU A 333 -5.83 4.82 34.95
C GLU A 333 -4.33 5.07 34.90
N THR A 334 -3.67 4.93 36.05
CA THR A 334 -2.21 5.08 36.17
C THR A 334 -1.53 3.73 36.07
N CYS A 335 -0.36 3.67 35.45
CA CYS A 335 0.49 2.48 35.36
C CYS A 335 1.96 2.83 35.52
N ASP A 336 2.80 1.81 35.74
CA ASP A 336 4.25 2.00 35.79
C ASP A 336 4.79 2.50 34.44
N GLU A 337 5.81 3.37 34.49
CA GLU A 337 6.52 3.79 33.27
C GLU A 337 7.09 2.57 32.52
N GLY A 338 6.95 2.58 31.20
CA GLY A 338 7.39 1.47 30.35
C GLY A 338 6.37 0.34 30.23
N THR A 339 5.15 0.49 30.77
CA THR A 339 4.04 -0.44 30.53
C THR A 339 3.82 -0.62 29.01
N PRO A 340 3.82 -1.86 28.49
CA PRO A 340 3.70 -2.12 27.05
C PRO A 340 2.43 -1.50 26.45
N GLY A 341 2.59 -0.66 25.43
CA GLY A 341 1.47 -0.02 24.73
C GLY A 341 0.93 1.25 25.38
N VAL A 342 1.54 1.73 26.47
CA VAL A 342 1.20 3.01 27.11
C VAL A 342 2.34 4.01 26.87
N PHE A 343 1.98 5.26 26.57
CA PHE A 343 2.92 6.37 26.50
C PHE A 343 2.87 7.16 27.81
N GLY A 344 3.98 7.17 28.55
CA GLY A 344 4.03 7.75 29.90
C GLY A 344 3.53 6.77 30.97
N ALA A 345 2.75 7.29 31.91
CA ALA A 345 2.27 6.55 33.10
C ALA A 345 0.74 6.53 33.21
N GLU A 346 0.00 6.97 32.19
CA GLU A 346 -1.46 7.06 32.23
C GLU A 346 -2.09 6.60 30.91
N TYR A 347 -3.25 5.97 31.01
CA TYR A 347 -4.09 5.63 29.85
C TYR A 347 -5.57 5.79 30.20
N HIS A 348 -6.40 5.87 29.15
CA HIS A 348 -7.84 6.10 29.31
C HIS A 348 -8.64 4.83 29.02
N ILE A 349 -9.56 4.49 29.92
CA ILE A 349 -10.57 3.46 29.71
C ILE A 349 -11.87 4.13 29.27
N TYR A 350 -12.37 3.71 28.11
CA TYR A 350 -13.62 4.22 27.55
C TYR A 350 -14.75 3.18 27.68
N PRO A 351 -16.00 3.62 27.87
CA PRO A 351 -17.15 2.73 28.02
C PRO A 351 -17.49 1.98 26.72
N HIS A 352 -17.16 2.54 25.56
CA HIS A 352 -17.36 1.89 24.26
C HIS A 352 -16.41 2.44 23.19
N LEU A 353 -16.26 1.71 22.09
CA LEU A 353 -15.35 2.04 20.99
C LEU A 353 -15.64 3.41 20.36
N ALA A 354 -16.92 3.77 20.18
CA ALA A 354 -17.28 5.07 19.62
C ALA A 354 -16.82 6.26 20.50
N ALA A 355 -16.84 6.13 21.83
CA ALA A 355 -16.32 7.16 22.73
C ALA A 355 -14.80 7.26 22.60
N ALA A 356 -14.09 6.12 22.64
CA ALA A 356 -12.64 6.07 22.44
C ALA A 356 -12.23 6.74 21.12
N GLN A 357 -12.93 6.42 20.04
CA GLN A 357 -12.67 6.96 18.71
C GLN A 357 -12.97 8.45 18.62
N THR A 358 -14.10 8.91 19.15
CA THR A 358 -14.49 10.33 19.10
C THR A 358 -13.57 11.21 19.97
N TRP A 359 -13.16 10.72 21.14
CA TRP A 359 -12.14 11.41 21.95
C TRP A 359 -10.80 11.47 21.24
N ASN A 360 -10.39 10.39 20.57
CA ASN A 360 -9.14 10.39 19.79
C ASN A 360 -9.22 11.40 18.64
N TRP A 361 -10.34 11.43 17.92
CA TRP A 361 -10.62 12.41 16.88
C TRP A 361 -10.54 13.85 17.39
N LEU A 362 -11.16 14.14 18.55
CA LEU A 362 -11.07 15.45 19.18
C LEU A 362 -9.62 15.83 19.51
N ARG A 363 -8.84 14.93 20.12
CA ARG A 363 -7.44 15.22 20.48
C ARG A 363 -6.59 15.49 19.25
N TYR A 364 -6.74 14.68 18.21
CA TYR A 364 -6.05 14.86 16.94
C TYR A 364 -6.37 16.24 16.33
N ILE A 365 -7.64 16.63 16.23
CA ILE A 365 -7.99 17.90 15.59
C ILE A 365 -7.51 19.10 16.41
N ARG A 366 -7.46 18.98 17.74
CA ARG A 366 -6.90 20.02 18.61
C ARG A 366 -5.39 20.17 18.47
N ILE A 367 -4.64 19.06 18.40
CA ILE A 367 -3.19 19.10 18.07
C ILE A 367 -2.99 19.87 16.76
N TYR A 368 -3.87 19.63 15.79
CA TYR A 368 -3.80 20.27 14.49
C TYR A 368 -4.13 21.76 14.51
N ILE A 369 -5.18 22.17 15.23
CA ILE A 369 -5.52 23.59 15.43
C ILE A 369 -4.39 24.31 16.17
N HIS A 370 -3.82 23.68 17.20
CA HIS A 370 -2.72 24.24 17.99
C HIS A 370 -1.44 24.38 17.18
N ASP A 371 -1.18 23.50 16.22
CA ASP A 371 -0.08 23.66 15.27
C ASP A 371 -0.28 24.88 14.36
N ILE A 372 -1.49 25.11 13.84
CA ILE A 372 -1.82 26.31 13.05
C ILE A 372 -1.60 27.57 13.89
N LEU A 373 -2.11 27.60 15.13
CA LEU A 373 -1.93 28.70 16.08
C LEU A 373 -0.43 28.98 16.30
N ARG A 374 0.33 27.95 16.63
CA ARG A 374 1.77 28.05 16.88
C ARG A 374 2.50 28.63 15.68
N ASN A 375 2.25 28.10 14.48
CA ASN A 375 2.93 28.54 13.26
C ASN A 375 2.58 29.99 12.90
N ALA A 376 1.30 30.39 13.05
CA ALA A 376 0.88 31.77 12.83
C ALA A 376 1.51 32.74 13.84
N LEU A 377 1.56 32.37 15.13
CA LEU A 377 2.20 33.16 16.18
C LEU A 377 3.70 33.32 15.94
N ILE A 378 4.42 32.24 15.63
CA ILE A 378 5.85 32.31 15.30
C ILE A 378 6.08 33.24 14.10
N ALA A 379 5.30 33.10 13.04
CA ALA A 379 5.40 33.96 11.87
C ALA A 379 5.13 35.44 12.22
N GLY A 380 4.11 35.71 13.04
CA GLY A 380 3.71 37.08 13.37
C GLY A 380 4.62 37.76 14.39
N PHE A 381 5.26 37.01 15.28
CA PHE A 381 6.33 37.55 16.13
C PHE A 381 7.64 37.77 15.37
N SER A 382 7.85 37.01 14.29
CA SER A 382 9.04 37.09 13.45
C SER A 382 8.92 38.11 12.30
N SER A 383 7.71 38.63 12.02
CA SER A 383 7.49 39.59 10.94
C SER A 383 8.09 40.96 11.28
N THR A 384 8.41 41.76 10.26
CA THR A 384 8.90 43.13 10.43
C THR A 384 7.98 44.10 9.68
N PRO A 385 7.22 44.97 10.38
CA PRO A 385 7.08 45.02 11.84
C PRO A 385 6.35 43.77 12.41
N PRO A 386 6.53 43.45 13.71
CA PRO A 386 5.81 42.35 14.34
C PRO A 386 4.30 42.57 14.28
N VAL A 387 3.55 41.56 13.84
CA VAL A 387 2.07 41.59 13.83
C VAL A 387 1.53 41.45 15.26
N PHE A 388 2.21 40.67 16.09
CA PHE A 388 1.91 40.45 17.50
C PHE A 388 2.96 41.11 18.38
N PHE A 389 2.52 41.80 19.44
CA PHE A 389 3.41 42.41 20.43
C PHE A 389 3.64 41.45 21.58
N ARG A 390 4.90 41.15 21.91
CA ARG A 390 5.27 40.25 23.01
C ARG A 390 4.90 40.84 24.38
N THR A 391 4.32 40.04 25.27
CA THR A 391 4.76 40.00 26.67
C THR A 391 6.05 39.18 26.75
N PRO A 392 7.02 39.53 27.61
CA PRO A 392 8.40 39.07 27.48
C PRO A 392 8.54 37.57 27.82
N ALA A 393 8.47 36.74 26.79
CA ALA A 393 9.09 35.42 26.76
C ALA A 393 9.80 35.28 25.41
N THR A 394 11.03 34.76 25.45
CA THR A 394 11.86 34.49 24.27
C THR A 394 11.66 33.06 23.81
N PRO A 395 11.18 32.82 22.57
CA PRO A 395 11.44 31.58 21.87
C PRO A 395 12.56 31.81 20.85
N ASN A 396 13.66 31.09 21.04
CA ASN A 396 14.61 30.77 19.98
C ASN A 396 14.10 29.48 19.33
N GLU A 397 13.48 29.57 18.15
CA GLU A 397 13.41 28.52 17.12
C GLU A 397 12.35 28.87 16.07
N GLN A 398 12.78 29.07 14.83
CA GLN A 398 11.90 28.97 13.67
C GLN A 398 11.86 27.50 13.26
N LEU A 399 10.70 26.88 13.40
CA LEU A 399 10.48 25.47 13.06
C LEU A 399 9.58 25.36 11.81
N PRO A 400 9.75 24.31 10.99
CA PRO A 400 9.08 24.15 9.72
C PRO A 400 7.55 24.01 9.87
N ILE A 401 6.83 24.47 8.84
CA ILE A 401 5.37 24.35 8.74
C ILE A 401 5.00 22.87 8.62
N VAL A 402 4.14 22.40 9.51
CA VAL A 402 3.73 20.99 9.58
C VAL A 402 2.67 20.72 8.53
N ARG A 403 3.11 20.21 7.38
CA ARG A 403 2.25 19.85 6.26
C ARG A 403 1.81 18.39 6.39
N VAL A 404 0.79 18.14 7.23
CA VAL A 404 0.27 16.78 7.47
C VAL A 404 -0.95 16.44 6.61
N SER A 405 -1.11 15.14 6.41
CA SER A 405 -2.27 14.45 5.89
C SER A 405 -3.11 13.90 7.06
N GLY A 406 -4.43 13.98 6.98
CA GLY A 406 -5.34 13.83 8.12
C GLY A 406 -6.26 12.64 7.97
N GLY A 407 -6.89 12.16 9.06
CA GLY A 407 -7.96 11.19 8.92
C GLY A 407 -8.61 10.56 10.14
N TYR A 408 -9.75 9.92 9.85
CA TYR A 408 -10.72 9.29 10.76
C TYR A 408 -10.24 8.00 11.46
N SER A 409 -8.97 7.62 11.34
CA SER A 409 -8.42 6.38 11.92
C SER A 409 -7.31 6.65 12.93
N SER A 410 -7.10 5.72 13.86
CA SER A 410 -6.02 5.83 14.86
C SER A 410 -4.63 5.92 14.23
N LEU A 411 -4.45 5.45 12.99
CA LEU A 411 -3.19 5.60 12.24
C LEU A 411 -2.83 7.07 12.02
N TRP A 412 -3.83 7.89 11.68
CA TRP A 412 -3.63 9.32 11.44
C TRP A 412 -3.34 10.07 12.74
N ALA A 413 -4.06 9.76 13.82
CA ALA A 413 -3.80 10.37 15.12
C ALA A 413 -2.36 10.09 15.60
N LEU A 414 -1.90 8.84 15.45
CA LEU A 414 -0.52 8.44 15.73
C LEU A 414 0.48 9.20 14.86
N PHE A 415 0.26 9.21 13.55
CA PHE A 415 1.14 9.91 12.62
C PHE A 415 1.23 11.40 12.91
N ILE A 416 0.10 12.06 13.20
CA ILE A 416 0.04 13.49 13.54
C ILE A 416 0.84 13.75 14.81
N ALA A 417 0.60 12.98 15.88
CA ALA A 417 1.31 13.14 17.15
C ALA A 417 2.83 13.03 16.97
N GLY A 418 3.29 12.03 16.21
CA GLY A 418 4.71 11.84 15.90
C GLY A 418 5.26 12.84 14.89
N SER A 419 4.41 13.48 14.07
CA SER A 419 4.84 14.45 13.06
C SER A 419 4.79 15.89 13.57
N THR A 420 4.53 16.14 14.84
CA THR A 420 4.59 17.51 15.37
C THR A 420 6.05 17.95 15.57
N PRO A 421 6.40 19.25 15.42
CA PRO A 421 7.77 19.73 15.60
C PRO A 421 8.26 19.66 17.04
N ILE A 422 7.33 19.42 17.98
CA ILE A 422 7.58 19.31 19.41
C ILE A 422 7.57 17.84 19.88
N ALA A 423 7.39 16.89 18.96
CA ALA A 423 7.41 15.47 19.30
C ALA A 423 8.80 15.08 19.79
N SER A 424 8.86 14.50 21.00
CA SER A 424 10.12 14.05 21.58
C SER A 424 10.61 12.76 20.90
N SER A 425 11.87 12.40 21.12
CA SER A 425 12.43 11.13 20.66
C SER A 425 11.64 9.93 21.20
N GLU A 426 11.15 10.02 22.44
CA GLU A 426 10.30 9.01 23.07
C GLU A 426 8.94 8.92 22.37
N ALA A 427 8.33 10.07 22.03
CA ALA A 427 7.07 10.11 21.29
C ALA A 427 7.22 9.51 19.89
N HIS A 428 8.31 9.84 19.17
CA HIS A 428 8.63 9.22 17.89
C HIS A 428 8.75 7.70 17.99
N ALA A 429 9.49 7.20 18.99
CA ALA A 429 9.68 5.76 19.21
C ALA A 429 8.33 5.07 19.51
N PHE A 430 7.51 5.67 20.37
CA PHE A 430 6.19 5.13 20.71
C PHE A 430 5.25 5.08 19.50
N VAL A 431 5.20 6.15 18.72
CA VAL A 431 4.37 6.22 17.50
C VAL A 431 4.82 5.20 16.47
N LEU A 432 6.12 5.10 16.20
CA LEU A 432 6.66 4.13 15.24
C LEU A 432 6.41 2.69 15.69
N ASN A 433 6.59 2.38 16.97
CA ASN A 433 6.25 1.07 17.52
C ASN A 433 4.75 0.78 17.39
N SER A 434 3.89 1.75 17.72
CA SER A 434 2.44 1.61 17.58
C SER A 434 2.00 1.34 16.14
N LEU A 435 2.58 2.07 15.17
CA LEU A 435 2.30 1.83 13.75
C LEU A 435 2.77 0.44 13.28
N GLU A 436 3.94 -0.02 13.75
CA GLU A 436 4.44 -1.36 13.44
C GLU A 436 3.54 -2.44 14.04
N ARG A 437 3.09 -2.26 15.29
CA ARG A 437 2.10 -3.14 15.93
C ARG A 437 0.79 -3.17 15.15
N VAL A 438 0.29 -2.03 14.68
CA VAL A 438 -0.93 -2.01 13.85
C VAL A 438 -0.73 -2.81 12.55
N ALA A 439 0.43 -2.69 11.91
CA ALA A 439 0.74 -3.48 10.72
C ALA A 439 0.84 -4.99 11.03
N CYS A 440 1.52 -5.37 12.10
CA CYS A 440 1.84 -6.76 12.40
C CYS A 440 0.72 -7.51 13.14
N GLU A 441 0.07 -6.87 14.12
CA GLU A 441 -0.93 -7.49 14.99
C GLU A 441 -2.35 -7.39 14.42
N PHE A 442 -2.62 -6.40 13.57
CA PHE A 442 -3.96 -6.17 12.99
C PHE A 442 -3.98 -6.31 11.46
N GLY A 443 -2.83 -6.49 10.83
CA GLY A 443 -2.71 -6.70 9.40
C GLY A 443 -3.09 -5.47 8.56
N ILE A 444 -2.98 -4.25 9.10
CA ILE A 444 -3.31 -3.02 8.37
C ILE A 444 -2.03 -2.42 7.79
N ASN A 445 -1.70 -2.80 6.55
CA ASN A 445 -0.41 -2.46 5.95
C ASN A 445 -0.20 -0.95 5.70
N GLN A 446 -1.27 -0.15 5.60
CA GLN A 446 -1.15 1.31 5.49
C GLN A 446 -0.37 1.93 6.67
N ALA A 447 -0.34 1.28 7.83
CA ALA A 447 0.49 1.69 8.98
C ALA A 447 1.99 1.71 8.65
N ARG A 448 2.47 0.81 7.77
CA ARG A 448 3.86 0.82 7.30
C ARG A 448 4.18 2.03 6.44
N VAL A 449 3.22 2.48 5.62
CA VAL A 449 3.37 3.70 4.80
C VAL A 449 3.53 4.91 5.73
N PHE A 450 2.72 5.00 6.79
CA PHE A 450 2.85 6.03 7.82
C PHE A 450 4.20 6.00 8.54
N ALA A 451 4.62 4.81 8.97
CA ALA A 451 5.88 4.65 9.68
C ALA A 451 7.06 5.05 8.79
N SER A 452 7.02 4.70 7.50
CA SER A 452 8.01 5.11 6.50
C SER A 452 8.05 6.64 6.35
N ALA A 453 6.89 7.27 6.14
CA ALA A 453 6.79 8.73 6.01
C ALA A 453 7.31 9.47 7.26
N LEU A 454 6.99 8.95 8.46
CA LEU A 454 7.47 9.54 9.72
C LEU A 454 8.99 9.41 9.86
N ARG A 455 9.57 8.24 9.55
CA ARG A 455 11.04 8.06 9.57
C ARG A 455 11.74 9.00 8.60
N THR A 456 11.21 9.15 7.38
CA THR A 456 11.74 10.09 6.39
C THR A 456 11.70 11.52 6.92
N LYS A 457 10.58 11.94 7.53
CA LYS A 457 10.46 13.27 8.12
C LYS A 457 11.51 13.50 9.23
N ILE A 458 11.62 12.58 10.18
CA ILE A 458 12.59 12.67 11.29
C ILE A 458 14.02 12.83 10.74
N GLU A 459 14.35 12.08 9.69
CA GLU A 459 15.68 12.14 9.06
C GLU A 459 15.91 13.46 8.32
N LEU A 460 14.90 14.02 7.64
CA LEU A 460 14.97 15.33 7.00
C LEU A 460 15.18 16.46 8.00
N GLU A 461 14.46 16.42 9.14
CA GLU A 461 14.61 17.39 10.23
C GLU A 461 16.01 17.27 10.86
N ARG A 462 16.50 16.05 11.10
CA ARG A 462 17.85 15.78 11.62
C ARG A 462 18.96 16.30 10.70
N THR A 463 18.74 16.30 9.39
CA THR A 463 19.73 16.71 8.38
C THR A 463 19.61 18.19 7.97
N GLY A 464 18.60 18.91 8.43
CA GLY A 464 18.39 20.33 8.12
C GLY A 464 17.95 20.61 6.68
N ILE A 465 17.61 19.57 5.90
CA ILE A 465 17.17 19.67 4.50
C ILE A 465 15.65 19.87 4.45
N SER A 466 15.14 20.83 5.22
CA SER A 466 13.69 21.08 5.31
C SER A 466 13.17 21.71 4.00
N LYS A 467 13.80 22.77 3.46
CA LYS A 467 13.15 23.57 2.39
C LYS A 467 13.10 23.00 0.96
N MET A 468 14.01 22.12 0.53
CA MET A 468 14.04 21.65 -0.88
C MET A 468 13.31 20.32 -1.12
N ALA A 469 13.28 19.43 -0.12
CA ALA A 469 12.56 18.15 -0.20
C ALA A 469 11.07 18.28 0.14
N GLU A 470 10.67 19.38 0.81
CA GLU A 470 9.28 19.69 1.16
C GLU A 470 8.37 19.95 -0.05
N GLU A 471 8.90 20.45 -1.17
CA GLU A 471 8.18 20.56 -2.46
C GLU A 471 8.10 19.20 -3.18
N GLU A 472 9.11 18.35 -3.04
CA GLU A 472 9.19 17.02 -3.67
C GLU A 472 8.26 15.99 -3.00
N MET A 473 7.95 16.12 -1.71
CA MET A 473 6.99 15.25 -1.01
C MET A 473 5.53 15.46 -1.46
N LEU A 474 5.22 16.59 -2.11
CA LEU A 474 3.92 16.86 -2.75
C LEU A 474 3.86 16.34 -4.19
N HIS A 475 4.99 16.34 -4.90
CA HIS A 475 5.09 15.83 -6.28
C HIS A 475 5.42 14.33 -6.39
N GLY A 476 6.00 13.72 -5.34
CA GLY A 476 6.39 12.31 -5.29
C GLY A 476 5.24 11.30 -5.22
N TRP A 477 3.99 11.76 -5.37
CA TRP A 477 2.80 10.91 -5.47
C TRP A 477 2.41 10.60 -6.93
N ASP A 478 3.07 11.24 -7.91
CA ASP A 478 3.03 10.87 -9.33
C ASP A 478 4.40 10.30 -9.75
N ALA A 479 4.38 9.16 -10.45
CA ALA A 479 5.54 8.34 -10.82
C ALA A 479 6.57 8.98 -11.78
N GLY A 480 6.52 10.30 -12.03
CA GLY A 480 7.36 10.99 -13.03
C GLY A 480 8.71 11.53 -12.54
N TRP A 481 8.98 11.51 -11.23
CA TRP A 481 10.10 12.27 -10.65
C TRP A 481 11.51 11.71 -10.90
N TYR A 482 11.66 10.41 -11.14
CA TYR A 482 12.99 9.78 -11.28
C TYR A 482 13.67 10.15 -12.60
N GLU A 483 12.87 10.49 -13.62
CA GLU A 483 13.37 10.88 -14.94
C GLU A 483 13.92 12.31 -14.97
N GLY A 484 13.41 13.21 -14.12
CA GLY A 484 13.81 14.62 -14.04
C GLY A 484 15.06 14.95 -13.20
N LEU A 485 15.61 13.98 -12.47
CA LEU A 485 16.77 14.22 -11.59
C LEU A 485 18.10 14.23 -12.36
N GLY A 486 18.99 15.17 -12.00
CA GLY A 486 20.36 15.20 -12.49
C GLY A 486 21.22 14.06 -11.92
N ASP A 487 22.28 13.66 -12.63
CA ASP A 487 23.08 12.46 -12.28
C ASP A 487 23.65 12.48 -10.85
N LYS A 488 23.99 13.66 -10.32
CA LYS A 488 24.46 13.79 -8.94
C LYS A 488 23.38 13.51 -7.89
N GLN A 489 22.13 13.92 -8.14
CA GLN A 489 21.00 13.67 -7.23
C GLN A 489 20.61 12.18 -7.24
N LYS A 490 20.64 11.55 -8.42
CA LYS A 490 20.44 10.10 -8.58
C LYS A 490 21.49 9.29 -7.80
N VAL A 491 22.75 9.73 -7.81
CA VAL A 491 23.84 9.07 -7.05
C VAL A 491 23.66 9.22 -5.54
N THR A 492 23.24 10.38 -5.05
CA THR A 492 23.00 10.61 -3.61
C THR A 492 21.84 9.76 -3.08
N LEU A 493 20.73 9.68 -3.83
CA LEU A 493 19.58 8.83 -3.50
C LEU A 493 19.93 7.34 -3.56
N ARG A 494 20.70 6.92 -4.57
CA ARG A 494 21.21 5.55 -4.68
C ARG A 494 22.15 5.20 -3.53
N ASN A 495 22.98 6.14 -3.07
CA ASN A 495 23.89 5.92 -1.94
C ASN A 495 23.18 5.93 -0.57
N ALA A 496 22.07 6.66 -0.43
CA ALA A 496 21.21 6.59 0.75
C ALA A 496 20.44 5.25 0.80
N ALA A 497 19.93 4.79 -0.34
CA ALA A 497 19.26 3.49 -0.49
C ALA A 497 20.21 2.28 -0.33
N LEU A 498 21.52 2.45 -0.55
CA LEU A 498 22.51 1.38 -0.35
C LEU A 498 22.97 1.24 1.12
N LYS A 499 22.62 2.18 2.01
CA LYS A 499 22.94 2.11 3.44
C LYS A 499 21.80 1.58 4.32
N GLY A 500 20.58 1.45 3.78
CA GLY A 500 19.47 0.72 4.37
C GLY A 500 19.13 -0.47 3.48
N GLY A 501 19.09 -1.67 4.04
CA GLY A 501 18.98 -2.96 3.34
C GLY A 501 18.14 -2.98 2.05
N GLU A 502 18.72 -3.68 1.07
CA GLU A 502 18.24 -4.00 -0.29
C GLU A 502 16.71 -4.01 -0.49
N TRP A 503 16.21 -3.16 -1.38
CA TRP A 503 14.96 -3.39 -2.12
C TRP A 503 15.22 -3.23 -3.62
N GLY A 504 15.12 -4.36 -4.33
CA GLY A 504 15.34 -4.45 -5.77
C GLY A 504 14.23 -3.79 -6.58
N ILE A 505 14.61 -2.86 -7.45
CA ILE A 505 13.77 -2.36 -8.54
C ILE A 505 14.40 -2.86 -9.83
N ALA A 506 13.73 -3.80 -10.51
CA ALA A 506 14.02 -4.13 -11.90
C ALA A 506 13.21 -3.20 -12.82
N PRO A 507 13.82 -2.49 -13.79
CA PRO A 507 13.06 -1.66 -14.72
C PRO A 507 12.38 -2.54 -15.79
N VAL A 508 11.06 -2.40 -15.89
CA VAL A 508 10.28 -2.95 -17.01
C VAL A 508 10.45 -2.04 -18.22
N TYR A 509 11.05 -2.57 -19.28
CA TYR A 509 11.16 -1.95 -20.60
C TYR A 509 9.77 -1.92 -21.28
N MET A 510 9.38 -0.76 -21.84
CA MET A 510 8.34 -0.64 -22.87
C MET A 510 8.82 0.35 -23.95
N PRO A 511 8.36 0.18 -25.21
CA PRO A 511 9.14 0.53 -26.41
C PRO A 511 9.07 2.02 -26.79
N ARG A 512 10.17 2.51 -27.37
CA ARG A 512 10.30 3.85 -27.94
C ARG A 512 9.31 4.04 -29.10
N VAL A 513 8.43 5.03 -28.98
CA VAL A 513 7.82 5.69 -30.14
C VAL A 513 8.76 6.83 -30.52
N GLY A 514 9.34 6.75 -31.71
CA GLY A 514 10.28 7.76 -32.22
C GLY A 514 9.58 9.09 -32.57
N PRO A 515 10.32 10.20 -32.65
CA PRO A 515 9.76 11.48 -33.05
C PRO A 515 9.57 11.52 -34.57
N HIS A 516 8.37 11.86 -35.01
CA HIS A 516 8.15 12.39 -36.36
C HIS A 516 8.55 13.87 -36.36
N VAL A 517 9.46 14.20 -37.26
CA VAL A 517 9.86 15.55 -37.65
C VAL A 517 9.11 15.90 -38.95
N ASP A 518 8.52 17.10 -38.95
CA ASP A 518 8.16 18.04 -40.02
C ASP A 518 7.61 17.55 -41.38
N ASP A 519 6.38 17.97 -41.70
CA ASP A 519 6.09 19.08 -42.63
C ASP A 519 4.72 19.72 -42.31
#